data_AF-A0A2N7JC57-F1
#
_entry.id   AF-A0A2N7JC57-F1
#
_cell.length_a   1.000
_cell.length_b   1.000
_cell.length_c   1.000
_cell.angle_alpha   90.00
_cell.angle_beta   90.00
_cell.angle_gamma   90.00
#
_symmetry.space_group_name_H-M   'P 1'
#
loop_
_entity.id
_entity.type
_entity.pdbx_description
1 polymer ?
#
loop_
_entity_poly.entity_id
_entity_poly.type
_entity_poly.pdbx_seq_one_letter_code
_entity_poly.pdbx_strand_id
1 'polypeptide(L)' 'MAAIPHHTSELEYELCYFDAGKITTITIFANNRQEAMTWYLSEGKHINDLYSIRPDE' A
#
# COMPACT_ATOMS: atom_id res chain seq x y z
N MET A 1 -16.64 -24.25 -0.96
CA MET A 1 -15.54 -23.26 -0.95
C MET A 1 -15.88 -22.26 0.14
N ALA A 2 -15.14 -22.28 1.25
CA ALA A 2 -15.49 -21.51 2.43
C ALA A 2 -15.27 -20.01 2.16
N ALA A 3 -16.34 -19.22 2.25
CA ALA A 3 -16.27 -17.78 2.35
C ALA A 3 -15.60 -17.45 3.69
N ILE A 4 -14.34 -17.07 3.61
CA ILE A 4 -13.54 -16.52 4.72
C ILE A 4 -14.19 -15.21 5.15
N PRO A 5 -14.70 -15.09 6.38
CA PRO A 5 -15.11 -13.80 6.91
C PRO A 5 -13.84 -13.05 7.28
N HIS A 6 -13.22 -12.35 6.31
CA HIS A 6 -12.18 -11.37 6.59
C HIS A 6 -12.84 -10.14 7.23
N HIS A 7 -13.18 -10.27 8.52
CA HIS A 7 -13.21 -9.13 9.43
C HIS A 7 -11.78 -8.86 9.87
N THR A 8 -10.92 -8.53 8.91
CA THR A 8 -9.65 -7.88 9.15
C THR A 8 -9.91 -6.42 8.86
N SER A 9 -9.65 -5.54 9.81
CA SER A 9 -9.70 -4.09 9.63
C SER A 9 -8.56 -3.67 8.69
N GLU A 10 -8.62 -4.15 7.45
CA GLU A 10 -7.72 -3.75 6.39
C GLU A 10 -8.13 -2.33 6.04
N LEU A 11 -7.31 -1.38 6.47
CA LEU A 11 -7.45 0.01 6.10
C LEU A 11 -6.98 0.13 4.66
N GLU A 12 -7.70 0.92 3.88
CA GLU A 12 -7.19 1.31 2.57
C GLU A 12 -6.03 2.27 2.81
N TYR A 13 -4.87 1.96 2.24
CA TYR A 13 -3.69 2.82 2.27
C TYR A 13 -3.41 3.31 0.87
N GLU A 14 -3.32 4.62 0.74
CA GLU A 14 -2.87 5.27 -0.47
C GLU A 14 -1.34 5.44 -0.42
N LEU A 15 -0.66 4.80 -1.36
CA LEU A 15 0.78 4.96 -1.59
C LEU A 15 0.98 5.82 -2.83
N CYS A 16 1.61 6.96 -2.64
CA CYS A 16 2.00 7.87 -3.70
C CYS A 16 3.50 7.71 -3.92
N TYR A 17 3.90 7.32 -5.13
CA TYR A 17 5.29 7.09 -5.47
C TYR A 17 5.63 7.58 -6.88
N PHE A 18 6.91 7.82 -7.12
CA PHE A 18 7.40 8.18 -8.44
C PHE A 18 7.75 6.92 -9.24
N ASP A 19 7.19 6.79 -10.43
CA ASP A 19 7.42 5.63 -11.30
C ASP A 19 7.56 6.11 -12.73
N ALA A 20 8.66 5.72 -13.38
CA ALA A 20 8.91 6.00 -14.79
C ALA A 20 8.73 7.48 -15.21
N GLY A 21 9.14 8.43 -14.35
CA GLY A 21 9.08 9.85 -14.69
C GLY A 21 7.78 10.56 -14.30
N LYS A 22 6.84 9.88 -13.62
CA LYS A 22 5.56 10.45 -13.18
C LYS A 22 5.20 10.00 -11.77
N ILE A 23 4.40 10.81 -11.09
CA ILE A 23 3.80 10.43 -9.81
C ILE A 23 2.65 9.45 -10.10
N THR A 24 2.75 8.26 -9.51
CA THR A 24 1.76 7.20 -9.56
C THR A 24 1.23 6.95 -8.16
N THR A 25 -0.08 6.82 -8.05
CA THR A 25 -0.74 6.54 -6.77
C THR A 25 -1.40 5.18 -6.87
N ILE A 26 -1.23 4.36 -5.84
CA ILE A 26 -1.92 3.07 -5.72
C ILE A 26 -2.63 3.01 -4.37
N THR A 27 -3.75 2.31 -4.33
CA THR A 27 -4.43 1.95 -3.09
C THR A 27 -4.21 0.47 -2.81
N ILE A 28 -3.80 0.16 -1.59
CA ILE A 28 -3.64 -1.21 -1.11
C ILE A 28 -4.36 -1.38 0.22
N PHE A 29 -4.83 -2.59 0.47
CA PHE A 29 -5.43 -2.95 1.74
C PHE A 29 -4.33 -3.46 2.67
N ALA A 30 -4.16 -2.80 3.81
CA ALA A 30 -3.19 -3.21 4.81
C ALA A 30 -3.73 -2.97 6.22
N ASN A 31 -3.32 -3.80 7.15
CA ASN A 31 -3.72 -3.64 8.55
C ASN A 31 -2.91 -2.54 9.25
N ASN A 32 -1.72 -2.23 8.75
CA ASN A 32 -0.82 -1.24 9.33
C ASN A 32 0.12 -0.64 8.27
N ARG A 33 0.69 0.54 8.57
CA ARG A 33 1.66 1.23 7.71
C ARG A 33 2.89 0.37 7.38
N GLN A 34 3.37 -0.47 8.29
CA GLN A 34 4.54 -1.33 8.03
C GLN A 34 4.24 -2.42 7.00
N GLU A 35 3.03 -3.00 7.03
CA GLU A 35 2.54 -4.00 6.09
C GLU A 35 2.37 -3.39 4.72
N ALA A 36 1.78 -2.20 4.66
CA ALA A 36 1.66 -1.42 3.42
C ALA A 36 3.04 -1.11 2.81
N MET A 37 4.01 -0.76 3.66
CA MET A 37 5.39 -0.50 3.24
C MET A 37 6.16 -1.75 2.84
N THR A 38 5.91 -2.88 3.51
CA THR A 38 6.50 -4.18 3.18
C THR A 38 6.00 -4.66 1.82
N TRP A 39 4.70 -4.53 1.57
CA TRP A 39 4.09 -4.80 0.27
C TRP A 39 4.76 -3.95 -0.83
N TYR A 40 4.92 -2.66 -0.57
CA TYR A 40 5.57 -1.74 -1.51
C TYR A 40 7.02 -2.13 -1.84
N LEU A 41 7.80 -2.51 -0.82
CA LEU A 41 9.18 -2.98 -1.02
C LEU A 41 9.23 -4.36 -1.70
N SER A 42 8.25 -5.24 -1.43
CA SER A 42 8.14 -6.56 -2.05
C SER A 42 7.84 -6.50 -3.56
N GLU A 43 7.15 -5.46 -4.02
CA GLU A 43 6.96 -5.19 -5.46
C GLU A 43 8.25 -4.77 -6.19
N GLY A 44 9.38 -4.70 -5.48
CA GLY A 44 10.65 -4.24 -6.04
C GLY A 44 10.71 -2.72 -6.21
N LYS A 45 9.80 -1.98 -5.58
CA LYS A 45 9.81 -0.51 -5.59
C LYS A 45 10.79 0.02 -4.54
N HIS A 46 11.47 1.12 -4.86
CA HIS A 46 12.43 1.72 -3.95
C HIS A 46 11.74 2.70 -3.00
N ILE A 47 12.09 2.64 -1.71
CA ILE A 47 11.63 3.62 -0.71
C ILE A 47 11.93 5.07 -1.09
N ASN A 48 12.97 5.32 -1.88
CA ASN A 48 13.33 6.65 -2.37
C ASN A 48 12.29 7.23 -3.33
N ASP A 49 11.53 6.36 -4.01
CA ASP A 49 10.47 6.76 -4.91
C ASP A 49 9.15 6.96 -4.15
N LEU A 50 9.03 6.45 -2.91
CA LEU A 50 7.85 6.63 -2.08
C LEU A 50 7.76 8.07 -1.57
N TYR A 51 6.73 8.78 -2.03
CA TYR A 51 6.48 10.17 -1.67
C TYR A 51 5.61 10.28 -0.42
N SER A 52 4.57 9.46 -0.32
CA SER A 52 3.66 9.44 0.83
C SER A 52 3.00 8.07 0.98
N ILE A 53 2.73 7.70 2.23
CA ILE A 53 1.91 6.55 2.59
C ILE A 53 0.95 7.01 3.68
N ARG A 54 -0.34 7.00 3.36
CA ARG A 54 -1.38 7.44 4.28
C ARG A 54 -2.53 6.43 4.29
N PRO A 55 -3.14 6.16 5.44
CA PRO A 55 -4.46 5.54 5.44
C PRO A 55 -5.43 6.51 4.75
N ASP A 56 -6.28 5.98 3.88
CA ASP A 56 -7.49 6.68 3.43
C ASP A 56 -8.50 6.54 4.59
N GLU A 57 -8.66 7.62 5.35
CA GLU A 57 -9.59 7.76 6.50
C GLU A 57 -10.80 8.62 6.12
#